data_AF-A0A7V6Z1I1-F1
#
_entry.id   AF-A0A7V6Z1I1-F1
#
_cell.length_a   1.000
_cell.length_b   1.000
_cell.length_c   1.000
_cell.angle_alpha   90.00
_cell.angle_beta   90.00
_cell.angle_gamma   90.00
#
_symmetry.space_group_name_H-M   'P 1'
#
loop_
_entity.id
_entity.type
_entity.pdbx_description
1 polymer ?
#
loop_
_entity_poly.entity_id
_entity_poly.type
_entity_poly.pdbx_seq_one_letter_code
_entity_poly.pdbx_strand_id
1 'polypeptide(L)'
;MKKQTLLTSLTSAILSMATVGGIHAQDAPATVIGLKDAFAGSFLIGTAGDLRGYSRAELENIRTHYNVITPENCMKPQPTHPSEDTYNFETPDALVK
;
A
#
# COMPACT_ATOMS: atom_id res chain seq x y z
N MET A 1 8.77 -33.89 -66.81
CA MET A 1 7.65 -34.88 -66.83
C MET A 1 7.07 -34.92 -65.42
N LYS A 2 6.20 -33.99 -65.00
CA LYS A 2 4.73 -33.96 -65.08
C LYS A 2 4.01 -35.28 -64.72
N LYS A 3 3.25 -35.17 -63.61
CA LYS A 3 2.01 -35.89 -63.20
C LYS A 3 2.29 -37.23 -62.49
N GLN A 4 1.69 -37.55 -61.34
CA GLN A 4 0.25 -37.48 -60.96
C GLN A 4 0.11 -37.34 -59.41
N THR A 5 -0.71 -36.45 -58.84
CA THR A 5 -2.20 -36.50 -58.64
C THR A 5 -2.55 -37.55 -57.55
N LEU A 6 -3.33 -37.37 -56.47
CA LEU A 6 -4.20 -36.32 -55.91
C LEU A 6 -4.99 -36.97 -54.72
N LEU A 7 -5.43 -36.18 -53.72
CA LEU A 7 -6.63 -36.40 -52.87
C LEU A 7 -6.52 -37.52 -51.79
N THR A 8 -6.92 -37.36 -50.52
CA THR A 8 -8.16 -36.78 -49.96
C THR A 8 -8.05 -36.53 -48.44
N SER A 9 -8.61 -35.39 -47.98
CA SER A 9 -9.52 -35.16 -46.81
C SER A 9 -9.11 -35.69 -45.42
N LEU A 10 -9.26 -34.98 -44.29
CA LEU A 10 -10.42 -34.20 -43.89
C LEU A 10 -10.07 -33.34 -42.65
N THR A 11 -10.36 -32.05 -42.75
CA THR A 11 -10.43 -31.08 -41.65
C THR A 11 -11.49 -31.47 -40.63
N SER A 12 -11.14 -31.57 -39.34
CA SER A 12 -12.11 -31.41 -38.25
C SER A 12 -11.85 -30.11 -37.53
N ALA A 13 -12.55 -29.07 -37.99
CA ALA A 13 -12.90 -27.94 -37.16
C ALA A 13 -13.91 -28.43 -36.10
N ILE A 14 -13.55 -28.38 -34.82
CA ILE A 14 -14.54 -28.43 -33.74
C ILE A 14 -14.64 -27.01 -33.21
N LEU A 15 -15.65 -26.32 -33.74
CA LEU A 15 -16.22 -25.10 -33.21
C LEU A 15 -17.06 -25.49 -31.98
N SER A 16 -16.48 -25.35 -30.78
CA SER A 16 -17.25 -25.43 -29.54
C SER A 16 -17.82 -24.06 -29.20
N MET A 17 -19.12 -23.94 -29.42
CA MET A 17 -19.99 -22.84 -29.05
C MET A 17 -19.92 -22.54 -27.54
N ALA A 18 -19.81 -21.24 -27.23
CA ALA A 18 -20.18 -20.52 -26.01
C ALA A 18 -20.54 -21.34 -24.74
N THR A 19 -19.67 -21.24 -23.74
CA THR A 19 -20.11 -20.93 -22.38
C THR A 19 -19.76 -19.47 -22.09
N VAL A 20 -20.74 -18.58 -22.24
CA VAL A 20 -20.78 -17.29 -21.52
C VAL A 20 -21.07 -17.63 -20.06
N GLY A 21 -20.07 -18.17 -19.39
CA GLY A 21 -19.95 -18.11 -17.94
C GLY A 21 -18.78 -17.16 -17.72
N GLY A 22 -19.07 -15.95 -17.26
CA GLY A 22 -18.04 -14.96 -16.98
C GLY A 22 -16.90 -15.64 -16.24
N ILE A 23 -15.70 -15.56 -16.82
CA ILE A 23 -14.48 -15.79 -16.06
C ILE A 23 -14.51 -14.66 -15.04
N HIS A 24 -15.11 -14.91 -13.88
CA HIS A 24 -14.70 -14.21 -12.68
C HIS A 24 -13.25 -14.62 -12.52
N ALA A 25 -12.36 -13.85 -13.16
CA ALA A 25 -11.01 -13.72 -12.68
C ALA A 25 -11.19 -13.35 -11.21
N GLN A 26 -11.01 -14.34 -10.36
CA GLN A 26 -10.98 -14.15 -8.93
C GLN A 26 -9.73 -13.29 -8.75
N ASP A 27 -9.93 -11.97 -8.68
CA ASP A 27 -8.84 -11.03 -8.45
C ASP A 27 -8.08 -11.56 -7.26
N ALA A 28 -6.86 -12.06 -7.50
CA ALA A 28 -5.98 -12.45 -6.43
C ALA A 28 -5.94 -11.27 -5.47
N PRO A 29 -6.06 -11.48 -4.15
CA PRO A 29 -6.14 -10.38 -3.19
C PRO A 29 -4.99 -9.43 -3.50
N ALA A 30 -5.33 -8.22 -3.92
CA ALA A 30 -4.36 -7.23 -4.32
C ALA A 30 -3.43 -7.04 -3.13
N THR A 31 -2.15 -7.35 -3.34
CA THR A 31 -1.15 -7.19 -2.30
C THR A 31 -1.06 -5.70 -2.01
N VAL A 32 -1.50 -5.28 -0.82
CA VAL A 32 -1.47 -3.86 -0.46
C VAL A 32 0.00 -3.48 -0.28
N ILE A 33 0.54 -2.72 -1.24
CA ILE A 33 1.87 -2.14 -1.14
C ILE A 33 1.78 -0.93 -0.21
N GLY A 34 2.68 -0.84 0.78
CA GLY A 34 2.76 0.32 1.67
C GLY A 34 3.11 1.59 0.89
N LEU A 35 2.61 2.76 1.34
CA LEU A 35 2.89 4.02 0.61
C LEU A 35 4.41 4.29 0.59
N LYS A 36 5.08 4.13 1.73
CA LYS A 36 6.54 4.21 1.83
C LYS A 36 7.28 3.29 0.86
N ASP A 37 6.72 2.12 0.55
CA ASP A 37 7.36 1.15 -0.35
C ASP A 37 7.11 1.53 -1.81
N ALA A 38 5.92 2.01 -2.13
CA ALA A 38 5.57 2.51 -3.46
C ALA A 38 6.42 3.73 -3.88
N PHE A 39 6.88 4.54 -2.93
CA PHE A 39 7.73 5.72 -3.16
C PHE A 39 9.20 5.52 -2.74
N ALA A 40 9.62 4.27 -2.52
CA ALA A 40 10.99 3.95 -2.13
C ALA A 40 12.01 4.50 -3.14
N GLY A 41 13.08 5.14 -2.63
CA GLY A 41 14.13 5.77 -3.45
C GLY A 41 13.77 7.16 -4.01
N SER A 42 12.54 7.64 -3.82
CA SER A 42 12.12 8.99 -4.23
C SER A 42 12.12 9.97 -3.06
N PHE A 43 11.27 9.73 -2.06
CA PHE A 43 11.18 10.54 -0.83
C PHE A 43 10.51 9.73 0.28
N LEU A 44 10.66 10.18 1.53
CA LEU A 44 10.00 9.56 2.68
C LEU A 44 8.51 9.93 2.72
N ILE A 45 7.69 8.98 3.14
CA ILE A 45 6.27 9.21 3.41
C ILE A 45 6.09 9.46 4.91
N GLY A 46 5.56 10.63 5.26
CA GLY A 46 5.37 11.06 6.64
C GLY A 46 3.90 11.10 7.07
N THR A 47 3.66 10.92 8.37
CA THR A 47 2.35 11.15 9.01
C THR A 47 2.50 12.05 10.23
N ALA A 48 1.46 12.79 10.58
CA ALA A 48 1.41 13.51 11.85
C ALA A 48 0.88 12.59 12.97
N GLY A 49 1.40 12.74 14.19
CA GLY A 49 0.93 12.00 15.36
C GLY A 49 1.66 12.36 16.64
N ASP A 50 0.91 12.46 17.74
CA ASP A 50 1.42 12.58 19.10
C ASP A 50 1.30 11.23 19.85
N LEU A 51 1.83 11.14 21.07
CA LEU A 51 1.55 10.02 21.96
C LEU A 51 0.09 10.03 22.41
N ARG A 52 -0.72 9.25 21.69
CA ARG A 52 -2.09 8.91 22.07
C ARG A 52 -2.25 7.39 22.12
N GLY A 53 -3.28 6.91 22.79
CA GLY A 53 -3.60 5.48 22.87
C GLY A 53 -4.10 4.93 21.52
N TYR A 54 -3.20 4.81 20.54
CA TYR A 54 -3.52 4.28 19.22
C TYR A 54 -4.08 2.86 19.31
N SER A 55 -5.13 2.61 18.55
CA SER A 55 -5.64 1.25 18.35
C SER A 55 -4.60 0.39 17.61
N ARG A 56 -4.76 -0.94 17.71
CA ARG A 56 -3.91 -1.87 16.95
C ARG A 56 -3.98 -1.57 15.44
N ALA A 57 -5.18 -1.30 14.91
CA ALA A 57 -5.37 -1.02 13.49
C ALA A 57 -4.65 0.26 13.05
N GLU A 58 -4.68 1.32 13.86
CA GLU A 58 -3.93 2.55 13.58
C GLU A 58 -2.42 2.30 13.60
N LEU A 59 -1.91 1.54 14.57
CA LEU A 59 -0.48 1.20 14.63
C LEU A 59 -0.04 0.37 13.42
N GLU A 60 -0.83 -0.61 12.99
CA GLU A 60 -0.55 -1.39 11.79
C GLU A 60 -0.58 -0.51 10.53
N ASN A 61 -1.54 0.41 10.42
CA ASN A 61 -1.60 1.37 9.32
C ASN A 61 -0.33 2.26 9.29
N ILE A 62 0.05 2.83 10.44
CA ILE A 62 1.23 3.68 10.56
C ILE A 62 2.49 2.92 10.13
N ARG A 63 2.67 1.70 10.64
CA ARG A 63 3.82 0.85 10.31
C ARG A 63 3.85 0.43 8.85
N THR A 64 2.68 0.17 8.25
CA THR A 64 2.57 -0.26 6.86
C THR A 64 2.91 0.87 5.90
N HIS A 65 2.43 2.08 6.14
CA HIS A 65 2.45 3.13 5.11
C HIS A 65 3.51 4.21 5.28
N TYR A 66 4.08 4.44 6.46
CA TYR A 66 4.90 5.64 6.72
C TYR A 66 6.32 5.32 7.21
N ASN A 67 7.27 6.21 6.88
CA ASN A 67 8.66 6.16 7.32
C ASN A 67 8.93 7.03 8.55
N VAL A 68 8.23 8.16 8.65
CA VAL A 68 8.52 9.24 9.60
C VAL A 68 7.24 9.76 10.23
N ILE A 69 7.33 10.14 11.51
CA ILE A 69 6.24 10.76 12.26
C ILE A 69 6.64 12.19 12.61
N THR A 70 5.74 13.14 12.37
CA THR A 70 5.85 14.51 12.84
C THR A 70 4.91 14.70 14.04
N PRO A 71 5.39 15.19 15.20
CA PRO A 71 4.54 15.52 16.34
C PRO A 71 3.42 16.48 15.91
N GLU A 72 2.18 16.10 16.16
CA GLU A 72 1.01 16.88 15.74
C GLU A 72 0.87 18.16 16.59
N ASN A 73 1.06 18.02 17.91
CA ASN A 73 0.93 19.12 18.86
C ASN A 73 2.03 19.14 19.90
N CYS A 74 2.56 17.99 20.35
CA CYS A 74 3.32 17.96 21.60
C CYS A 74 4.63 18.77 21.58
N MET A 75 5.17 19.06 20.39
CA MET A 75 6.37 19.90 20.19
C MET A 75 6.08 21.35 19.74
N LYS A 76 4.82 21.81 19.76
CA LYS A 76 4.50 23.22 19.49
C LYS A 76 5.03 24.11 20.62
N PRO A 77 5.28 25.42 20.38
CA PRO A 77 5.76 26.32 21.42
C PRO A 77 4.86 26.37 22.66
N GLN A 78 3.53 26.36 22.48
CA GLN A 78 2.58 26.45 23.58
C GLN A 78 2.67 25.28 24.59
N PRO A 79 2.70 23.99 24.18
CA PRO A 79 2.92 22.90 25.12
C PRO A 79 4.37 22.79 25.61
N THR A 80 5.37 23.14 24.79
CA THR A 80 6.79 23.01 25.16
C THR A 80 7.29 24.12 26.10
N HIS A 81 6.81 25.35 25.93
CA HIS A 81 7.18 26.54 26.70
C HIS A 81 5.91 27.36 27.02
N PRO A 82 5.06 26.89 27.96
CA PRO A 82 3.77 27.54 28.25
C PRO A 82 3.90 28.91 28.93
N SER A 83 5.00 29.17 29.63
CA SER A 83 5.30 30.46 30.27
C SER A 83 6.82 30.64 30.40
N GLU A 84 7.26 31.89 30.60
CA GLU A 84 8.67 32.23 30.82
C GLU A 84 9.31 31.29 31.88
N ASP A 85 10.53 30.83 31.58
CA ASP A 85 11.31 29.89 32.39
C ASP A 85 10.63 28.54 32.74
N THR A 86 9.51 28.19 32.11
CA THR A 86 8.82 26.92 32.33
C THR A 86 8.80 26.08 31.06
N TYR A 87 9.48 24.93 31.09
CA TYR A 87 9.57 24.02 29.94
C TYR A 87 8.96 22.66 30.25
N ASN A 88 8.19 22.12 29.29
CA ASN A 88 7.63 20.77 29.37
C ASN A 88 8.07 19.94 28.15
N PHE A 89 9.05 19.05 28.39
CA PHE A 89 9.56 18.11 27.39
C PHE A 89 9.08 16.67 27.63
N GLU A 90 8.18 16.42 28.59
CA GLU A 90 7.77 15.06 28.97
C GLU A 90 7.19 14.28 27.78
N THR A 91 6.17 14.82 27.12
CA THR A 91 5.53 14.17 25.96
C THR A 91 6.44 14.15 24.71
N PRO A 92 7.13 15.25 24.34
CA PRO A 92 8.16 15.22 23.30
C PRO A 92 9.20 14.12 23.48
N ASP A 93 9.79 14.00 24.67
CA ASP A 93 10.83 13.03 24.97
C ASP A 93 10.30 11.60 24.95
N ALA A 94 9.05 11.40 25.40
CA ALA A 94 8.41 10.09 25.31
C ALA A 94 8.09 9.69 23.86
N LEU A 95 7.80 10.65 22.96
CA LEU A 95 7.48 10.38 21.57
C LEU A 95 8.69 9.93 20.74
N VAL A 96 9.89 10.43 21.08
CA VAL A 96 11.14 10.16 20.31
C VAL A 96 11.95 8.97 20.82
N LYS A 97 11.54 8.34 21.93
CA LYS A 97 12.19 7.14 22.50
C LYS A 97 11.88 5.88 21.71
#